data_AF-A0A921IIQ1-F1
#
_entry.id   AF-A0A921IIQ1-F1
#
_cell.length_a   1.000
_cell.length_b   1.000
_cell.length_c   1.000
_cell.angle_alpha   90.00
_cell.angle_beta   90.00
_cell.angle_gamma   90.00
#
_symmetry.space_group_name_H-M   'P 1'
#
loop_
_entity.id
_entity.type
_entity.pdbx_description
1 polymer ?
#
loop_
_entity_poly.entity_id
_entity_poly.type
_entity_poly.pdbx_seq_one_letter_code
_entity_poly.pdbx_strand_id
1 'polypeptide(L)' 'MANNKEIAHQILTAVGGASNLKDATHCMTRLRLYLKDDSIPKDEEVKAIGGVLGVVR' A
#
# COMPACT_ATOMS: atom_id res chain seq x y z
N MET A 1 -2.64 16.49 -10.74
CA MET A 1 -1.55 15.60 -10.27
C MET A 1 -2.09 14.87 -9.04
N ALA A 2 -2.12 13.54 -9.02
CA ALA A 2 -2.53 12.83 -7.81
C ALA A 2 -1.55 13.15 -6.68
N ASN A 3 -2.07 13.57 -5.53
CA ASN A 3 -1.24 13.90 -4.38
C ASN A 3 -0.68 12.60 -3.78
N ASN A 4 0.62 12.53 -3.52
CA ASN A 4 1.24 11.36 -2.87
C ASN A 4 0.56 11.00 -1.55
N LYS A 5 0.04 12.00 -0.84
CA LYS A 5 -0.74 11.80 0.39
C LYS A 5 -2.05 11.05 0.14
N GLU A 6 -2.75 11.35 -0.95
CA GLU A 6 -4.00 10.67 -1.31
C GLU A 6 -3.74 9.22 -1.71
N ILE A 7 -2.69 8.98 -2.51
CA ILE A 7 -2.26 7.64 -2.89
C ILE A 7 -1.89 6.82 -1.64
N ALA A 8 -1.11 7.41 -0.73
CA ALA A 8 -0.74 6.75 0.52
C ALA A 8 -1.96 6.41 1.38
N HIS A 9 -2.97 7.29 1.45
CA HIS A 9 -4.22 7.01 2.15
C HIS A 9 -5.00 5.87 1.50
N GLN A 10 -5.11 5.86 0.16
CA GLN A 10 -5.78 4.77 -0.57
C GLN A 10 -5.08 3.43 -0.35
N ILE A 11 -3.74 3.40 -0.43
CA ILE A 11 -2.95 2.19 -0.16
C ILE A 11 -3.17 1.75 1.29
N LEU A 12 -3.10 2.66 2.25
CA LEU A 12 -3.29 2.35 3.67
C LEU A 12 -4.67 1.73 3.93
N THR A 13 -5.73 2.28 3.32
CA THR A 13 -7.08 1.71 3.43
C THR A 13 -7.16 0.32 2.79
N ALA A 14 -6.58 0.14 1.61
CA ALA A 14 -6.60 -1.13 0.88
C ALA A 14 -5.86 -2.26 1.63
N VAL A 15 -4.83 -1.93 2.42
CA VAL A 15 -4.11 -2.93 3.24
C VAL A 15 -4.74 -3.18 4.61
N GLY A 16 -5.95 -2.69 4.88
CA GLY A 16 -6.64 -2.91 6.17
C GLY A 16 -6.37 -1.83 7.23
N GLY A 17 -5.85 -0.67 6.82
CA GLY A 17 -5.63 0.48 7.68
C GLY A 17 -4.40 0.38 8.58
N ALA A 18 -4.22 1.39 9.42
CA ALA A 18 -3.11 1.45 10.38
C ALA A 18 -3.14 0.28 11.40
N SER A 19 -4.31 -0.31 11.64
CA SER A 19 -4.49 -1.49 12.48
C SER A 19 -3.75 -2.72 11.94
N ASN A 20 -3.72 -2.89 10.62
CA ASN A 20 -3.05 -4.01 9.95
C ASN A 20 -1.57 -3.74 9.62
N LEU A 21 -1.10 -2.50 9.77
CA LEU A 21 0.29 -2.14 9.53
C LEU A 21 1.16 -2.50 10.76
N LYS A 22 2.23 -3.24 10.53
CA LYS A 22 3.28 -3.53 11.53
C LYS A 22 4.43 -2.53 11.41
N ASP A 23 4.89 -2.30 10.18
CA ASP A 23 5.99 -1.39 9.87
C ASP A 23 5.91 -0.95 8.41
N ALA A 24 6.56 0.15 8.05
CA ALA A 24 6.65 0.62 6.68
C ALA A 24 8.03 1.21 6.41
N THR A 25 8.63 0.80 5.29
CA THR A 25 9.91 1.31 4.83
C THR A 25 9.87 1.60 3.34
N HIS A 26 10.79 2.39 2.83
CA HIS A 26 10.83 2.70 1.41
C HIS A 26 12.27 2.88 0.93
N CYS A 27 12.49 2.58 -0.35
CA CYS A 27 13.66 3.01 -1.08
C CYS A 27 13.25 4.06 -2.12
N MET A 28 14.15 4.39 -3.06
CA MET A 28 13.90 5.43 -4.06
C MET A 28 12.68 5.12 -4.98
N THR A 29 12.38 3.84 -5.20
CA THR A 29 11.34 3.41 -6.17
C THR A 29 10.31 2.44 -5.62
N ARG A 30 10.43 1.99 -4.36
CA ARG A 30 9.53 1.00 -3.76
C ARG A 30 9.14 1.38 -2.35
N LEU A 31 7.83 1.31 -2.09
CA LEU A 31 7.26 1.30 -0.74
C LEU A 31 7.10 -0.16 -0.31
N ARG A 32 7.59 -0.50 0.88
CA ARG A 32 7.48 -1.83 1.50
C ARG A 32 6.63 -1.70 2.75
N LEU A 33 5.55 -2.45 2.81
CA LEU A 33 4.64 -2.48 3.94
C LEU A 33 4.75 -3.84 4.61
N TYR A 34 5.04 -3.85 5.91
CA TYR A 34 4.98 -5.05 6.72
C TYR A 34 3.61 -5.10 7.37
N LEU A 35 2.83 -6.11 7.06
CA LEU A 35 1.47 -6.27 7.55
C LEU A 35 1.40 -7.30 8.68
N LYS A 36 0.37 -7.19 9.52
CA LYS A 36 0.07 -8.19 10.55
C LYS A 36 -0.68 -9.38 9.94
N ASP A 37 -1.58 -9.10 8.99
CA ASP A 37 -2.35 -10.07 8.23
C ASP A 37 -2.25 -9.76 6.72
N ASP A 38 -1.61 -10.68 5.99
CA ASP A 38 -1.37 -10.58 4.55
C ASP A 38 -2.57 -11.01 3.70
N SER A 39 -3.63 -11.54 4.34
CA SER A 39 -4.86 -12.00 3.69
C SER A 39 -5.85 -10.87 3.42
N ILE A 40 -5.69 -9.73 4.10
CA ILE A 40 -6.55 -8.55 4.00
C ILE A 40 -6.34 -7.78 2.69
N PRO A 41 -5.10 -7.40 2.31
CA PRO A 41 -4.88 -6.71 1.04
C PRO A 41 -5.20 -7.59 -0.16
N LYS A 42 -6.03 -7.06 -1.06
CA LYS A 42 -6.20 -7.63 -2.41
C LYS A 42 -5.27 -6.91 -3.37
N ASP A 43 -4.32 -7.66 -3.93
CA ASP A 43 -3.27 -7.11 -4.80
C ASP A 43 -3.85 -6.37 -6.01
N GLU A 44 -4.99 -6.83 -6.52
CA GLU A 44 -5.72 -6.19 -7.62
C GLU A 44 -6.26 -4.80 -7.24
N GLU A 45 -6.78 -4.63 -6.03
CA GLU A 45 -7.29 -3.34 -5.54
C GLU A 45 -6.15 -2.36 -5.33
N VAL A 46 -5.01 -2.82 -4.79
CA VAL A 46 -3.82 -1.98 -4.58
C VAL A 46 -3.21 -1.58 -5.93
N LYS A 47 -3.19 -2.48 -6.91
CA LYS A 47 -2.66 -2.20 -8.26
C LYS A 47 -3.56 -1.25 -9.07
N ALA A 48 -4.85 -1.19 -8.77
CA ALA A 48 -5.78 -0.27 -9.41
C ALA A 48 -5.60 1.20 -8.93
N ILE A 49 -4.86 1.43 -7.83
CA ILE A 49 -4.59 2.77 -7.32
C ILE A 49 -3.69 3.52 -8.30
N GLY A 50 -4.16 4.69 -8.76
CA GLY A 50 -3.43 5.54 -9.69
C GLY A 50 -2.08 5.99 -9.12
N GLY A 51 -0.99 5.49 -9.70
CA GLY A 51 0.40 5.75 -9.24
C GLY A 51 1.13 4.50 -8.75
N VAL A 52 0.43 3.38 -8.54
CA VAL A 52 1.05 2.09 -8.23
C VAL A 52 1.47 1.40 -9.54
N LEU A 53 2.77 1.17 -9.71
CA LEU A 53 3.31 0.48 -10.89
C LEU A 53 3.17 -1.05 -10.80
N GLY A 54 3.15 -1.59 -9.58
CA GLY A 54 3.02 -3.01 -9.32
C GLY A 54 3.08 -3.35 -7.84
N VAL A 55 2.53 -4.52 -7.50
CA VAL A 55 2.54 -5.09 -6.15
C VAL A 55 3.33 -6.40 -6.21
N VAL A 56 4.19 -6.61 -5.22
CA VAL A 56 5.02 -7.81 -5.07
C VAL A 56 5.05 -8.17 -3.58
N ARG A 57 4.90 -9.47 -3.30
CA ARG A 57 4.90 -10.04 -1.96
C ARG A 57 6.27 -10.63 -1.63
#